data_AF-A0A3D1IV49-F1
#
_entry.id   AF-A0A3D1IV49-F1
#
_cell.length_a   1.000
_cell.length_b   1.000
_cell.length_c   1.000
_cell.angle_alpha   90.00
_cell.angle_beta   90.00
_cell.angle_gamma   90.00
#
_symmetry.space_group_name_H-M   'P 1'
#
loop_
_entity.id
_entity.type
_entity.pdbx_description
1 polymer ?
#
loop_
_entity_poly.entity_id
_entity_poly.type
_entity_poly.pdbx_seq_one_letter_code
_entity_poly.pdbx_strand_id
1 'polypeptide(L)'
;MPMYSFHCSRCDKIKDGYRHVSERHNGPECCHQMMTMVIVPPAVAPDLPGYASPVTGKWIEGRSARREDLRRTGCRPYEDGEREEYNRQAAYAEKKDDAERYEAVARTFYALPESRRRALSRG
;
A
#
# COMPACT_ATOMS: atom_id res chain seq x y z
N MET A 1 -26.24 13.12 12.04
CA MET A 1 -26.62 12.84 13.43
C MET A 1 -25.35 12.70 14.25
N PRO A 2 -25.13 13.51 15.29
CA PRO A 2 -23.88 13.48 16.06
C PRO A 2 -23.68 12.16 16.79
N MET A 3 -22.41 11.80 16.99
CA MET A 3 -21.98 10.65 17.78
C MET A 3 -21.61 11.12 19.19
N TYR A 4 -22.05 10.38 20.20
CA TYR A 4 -21.75 10.63 21.61
C TYR A 4 -21.23 9.36 22.26
N SER A 5 -20.38 9.52 23.28
CA SER A 5 -19.89 8.42 24.09
C SER A 5 -20.66 8.36 25.41
N PHE A 6 -21.01 7.16 25.84
CA PHE A 6 -21.76 6.90 27.07
C PHE A 6 -20.96 5.97 27.98
N HIS A 7 -20.96 6.24 29.28
CA HIS A 7 -20.27 5.47 30.31
C HIS A 7 -21.27 4.80 31.26
N CYS A 8 -21.03 3.53 31.58
CA CYS A 8 -21.78 2.79 32.59
C CYS A 8 -21.07 2.85 33.94
N SER A 9 -21.71 3.44 34.95
CA SER A 9 -21.19 3.59 36.32
C SER A 9 -20.96 2.27 37.07
N ARG A 10 -21.48 1.14 36.57
CA ARG A 10 -21.39 -0.16 37.24
C ARG A 10 -20.31 -1.08 36.66
N CYS A 11 -20.01 -0.97 35.37
CA CYS A 11 -19.07 -1.88 34.69
C CYS A 11 -17.99 -1.16 33.89
N ASP A 12 -17.92 0.18 34.01
CA ASP A 12 -16.97 1.08 33.38
C ASP A 12 -16.88 1.02 31.84
N LYS A 13 -17.80 0.29 31.20
CA LYS A 13 -17.85 0.21 29.74
C LYS A 13 -18.21 1.57 29.14
N ILE A 14 -17.50 1.91 28.07
CA ILE A 14 -17.83 3.05 27.19
C ILE A 14 -18.45 2.50 25.91
N LYS A 15 -19.53 3.13 25.46
CA LYS A 15 -20.18 2.82 24.18
C LYS A 15 -20.44 4.09 23.41
N ASP A 16 -20.13 4.06 22.13
CA ASP A 16 -20.46 5.14 21.20
C ASP A 16 -21.83 4.90 20.57
N GLY A 17 -22.59 5.98 20.39
CA GLY A 17 -23.91 5.91 19.81
C GLY A 17 -24.33 7.20 19.13
N TYR A 18 -25.07 7.08 18.04
CA TYR A 18 -25.70 8.22 17.40
C TYR A 18 -26.95 8.65 18.18
N ARG A 19 -27.09 9.95 18.45
CA ARG A 19 -28.31 10.54 19.02
C ARG A 19 -28.65 11.87 18.35
N HIS A 20 -29.92 12.22 18.35
CA HIS A 20 -30.32 13.58 18.05
C HIS A 20 -29.82 14.54 19.15
N VAL A 21 -29.58 15.80 18.83
CA VAL A 21 -29.04 16.79 19.78
C VAL A 21 -29.96 16.97 21.00
N SER A 22 -31.29 16.88 20.79
CA SER A 22 -32.29 16.93 21.87
C SER A 22 -32.26 15.70 22.78
N GLU A 23 -31.75 14.57 22.30
CA GLU A 23 -31.73 13.28 22.99
C GLU A 23 -30.32 12.84 23.41
N ARG A 24 -29.34 13.76 23.36
CA ARG A 24 -27.93 13.46 23.66
C ARG A 24 -27.69 12.84 25.04
N HIS A 25 -28.58 13.11 26.00
CA HIS A 25 -28.51 12.55 27.36
C HIS A 25 -29.25 11.21 27.51
N ASN A 26 -29.98 10.77 26.49
CA ASN A 26 -30.69 9.49 26.47
C ASN A 26 -29.73 8.37 26.04
N GLY A 27 -28.89 7.92 26.96
CA GLY A 27 -27.90 6.86 26.73
C GLY A 27 -28.53 5.48 26.55
N PRO A 28 -27.80 4.51 25.97
CA PRO A 28 -28.27 3.13 25.91
C PRO A 28 -28.30 2.49 27.31
N GLU A 29 -29.11 1.43 27.47
CA GLU A 29 -29.15 0.66 28.70
C GLU A 29 -27.92 -0.27 28.81
N CYS A 30 -27.31 -0.31 29.99
CA CYS A 30 -26.26 -1.27 30.35
C CYS A 30 -26.37 -1.62 31.84
N CYS A 31 -26.29 -2.92 32.18
CA CYS A 31 -26.41 -3.40 33.56
C CYS A 31 -27.67 -2.93 34.30
N HIS A 32 -28.80 -2.83 33.57
CA HIS A 32 -30.11 -2.35 34.06
C HIS A 32 -30.15 -0.88 34.48
N GLN A 33 -29.23 -0.07 33.96
CA GLN A 33 -29.19 1.37 34.16
C GLN A 33 -28.93 2.10 32.84
N MET A 34 -29.41 3.33 32.75
CA MET A 34 -29.11 4.21 31.63
C MET A 34 -27.68 4.71 31.75
N MET A 35 -26.90 4.56 30.69
CA MET A 35 -25.53 5.08 30.66
C MET A 35 -25.54 6.61 30.56
N THR A 36 -24.57 7.26 31.20
CA THR A 36 -24.45 8.74 31.19
C THR A 36 -23.54 9.19 30.06
N MET A 37 -23.91 10.27 29.38
CA MET A 37 -23.06 10.89 28.35
C MET A 37 -21.76 11.40 28.97
N VAL A 38 -20.63 11.08 28.35
CA VAL A 38 -19.29 11.53 28.75
C VAL A 38 -18.57 12.18 27.59
N ILE A 39 -17.70 13.14 27.91
CA ILE A 39 -16.81 13.75 26.93
C ILE A 39 -15.53 12.94 26.94
N VAL A 40 -15.21 12.33 25.81
CA VAL A 40 -13.97 11.58 25.60
C VAL A 40 -13.00 12.42 24.76
N PRO A 41 -11.68 12.17 24.86
CA PRO A 41 -10.72 12.76 23.94
C PRO A 41 -11.14 12.48 22.48
N PRO A 42 -11.03 13.47 21.58
CA PRO A 42 -11.37 13.26 20.19
C PRO A 42 -10.43 12.23 19.55
N ALA A 43 -10.97 11.43 18.62
CA ALA A 43 -10.13 10.59 17.78
C ALA A 43 -9.26 11.48 16.89
N VAL A 44 -7.93 11.38 17.04
CA VAL A 44 -6.96 12.10 16.20
C VAL A 44 -6.53 11.17 15.07
N ALA A 45 -6.79 11.56 13.83
CA ALA A 45 -6.24 10.90 12.67
C ALA A 45 -4.90 11.57 12.30
N PRO A 46 -3.74 10.97 12.63
CA PRO A 46 -2.45 11.59 12.31
C PRO A 46 -2.27 11.72 10.79
N ASP A 47 -1.44 12.68 10.39
CA ASP A 47 -1.05 12.79 9.00
C ASP A 47 0.02 11.74 8.63
N LEU A 48 0.36 11.65 7.35
CA LEU A 48 1.43 10.80 6.88
C LEU A 48 2.77 11.21 7.51
N PRO A 49 3.60 10.25 7.94
CA PRO A 49 4.93 10.54 8.47
C PRO A 49 5.79 11.24 7.42
N GLY A 50 6.70 12.08 7.90
CA GLY A 50 7.65 12.78 7.04
C GLY A 50 8.63 11.84 6.35
N TYR A 51 8.92 12.08 5.08
CA TYR A 51 9.92 11.31 4.30
C TYR A 51 10.63 12.18 3.26
N ALA A 52 11.79 11.73 2.79
CA ALA A 52 12.50 12.37 1.70
C ALA A 52 11.95 11.91 0.33
N SER A 53 11.58 12.85 -0.53
CA SER A 53 11.14 12.57 -1.90
C SER A 53 12.21 11.78 -2.67
N PRO A 54 11.89 10.62 -3.27
CA PRO A 54 12.85 9.86 -4.07
C PRO A 54 13.35 10.60 -5.32
N VAL A 55 12.53 11.52 -5.83
CA VAL A 55 12.83 12.26 -7.07
C VAL A 55 13.63 13.53 -6.78
N THR A 56 13.25 14.28 -5.74
CA THR A 56 13.82 15.62 -5.49
C THR A 56 14.69 15.70 -4.23
N GLY A 57 14.69 14.69 -3.37
CA GLY A 57 15.38 14.68 -2.08
C GLY A 57 14.77 15.60 -1.02
N LYS A 58 13.69 16.33 -1.34
CA LYS A 58 13.03 17.26 -0.41
C LYS A 58 12.29 16.53 0.70
N TRP A 59 12.31 17.09 1.90
CA TRP A 59 11.49 16.61 3.02
C TRP A 59 10.01 16.91 2.75
N ILE A 60 9.17 15.88 2.79
CA ILE A 60 7.72 15.94 2.58
C ILE A 60 7.07 15.49 3.86
N GLU A 61 6.21 16.34 4.44
CA GLU A 61 5.44 16.02 5.62
C GLU A 61 3.94 16.18 5.37
N GLY A 62 3.19 15.12 5.64
CA GLY A 62 1.74 15.11 5.50
C GLY A 62 1.19 14.91 4.07
N ARG A 63 -0.12 14.67 3.99
CA ARG A 63 -0.86 14.36 2.75
C ARG A 63 -0.90 15.52 1.77
N SER A 64 -0.86 16.75 2.25
CA SER A 64 -0.90 17.94 1.39
C SER A 64 0.43 18.14 0.64
N ALA A 65 1.55 18.13 1.37
CA ALA A 65 2.87 18.29 0.77
C ALA A 65 3.18 17.16 -0.22
N ARG A 66 2.78 15.92 0.10
CA ARG A 66 2.92 14.79 -0.82
C ARG A 66 2.21 15.02 -2.15
N ARG A 67 0.95 15.48 -2.12
CA ARG A 67 0.17 15.73 -3.35
C ARG A 67 0.82 16.80 -4.23
N GLU A 68 1.35 17.84 -3.61
CA GLU A 68 2.05 18.90 -4.35
C GLU A 68 3.38 18.42 -4.96
N ASP A 69 4.18 17.64 -4.22
CA ASP A 69 5.43 17.09 -4.76
C ASP A 69 5.18 16.15 -5.94
N LEU A 70 4.19 15.26 -5.82
CA LEU A 70 3.78 14.35 -6.90
C LEU A 70 3.31 15.13 -8.14
N ARG A 71 2.49 16.16 -7.95
CA ARG A 71 2.01 17.02 -9.04
C ARG A 71 3.16 17.75 -9.74
N ARG A 72 4.13 18.28 -8.98
CA ARG A 72 5.29 19.00 -9.52
C ARG A 72 6.25 18.08 -10.27
N THR A 73 6.46 16.88 -9.76
CA THR A 73 7.40 15.90 -10.36
C THR A 73 6.77 15.09 -11.49
N GLY A 74 5.46 15.22 -11.70
CA GLY A 74 4.72 14.39 -12.67
C GLY A 74 4.62 12.92 -12.24
N CYS A 75 4.83 12.65 -10.95
CA CYS A 75 4.76 11.30 -10.39
C CYS A 75 3.35 10.99 -9.87
N ARG A 76 3.07 9.69 -9.73
CA ARG A 76 1.85 9.19 -9.07
C ARG A 76 2.21 8.45 -7.78
N PRO A 77 1.27 8.31 -6.83
CA PRO A 77 1.48 7.44 -5.68
C PRO A 77 1.82 6.02 -6.14
N TYR A 78 2.76 5.40 -5.44
CA TYR A 78 3.10 4.00 -5.61
C TYR A 78 1.99 3.13 -5.01
N GLU A 79 1.46 2.19 -5.79
CA GLU A 79 0.46 1.22 -5.37
C GLU A 79 1.10 -0.10 -4.95
N ASP A 80 0.46 -0.77 -4.00
CA ASP A 80 0.93 -2.06 -3.51
C ASP A 80 0.86 -3.11 -4.64
N GLY A 81 1.91 -3.93 -4.75
CA GLY A 81 2.03 -4.97 -5.78
C GLY A 81 2.72 -4.54 -7.08
N GLU A 82 2.95 -3.25 -7.32
CA GLU A 82 3.59 -2.79 -8.57
C GLU A 82 4.98 -3.41 -8.81
N ARG A 83 5.82 -3.46 -7.77
CA ARG A 83 7.15 -4.10 -7.85
C ARG A 83 7.05 -5.59 -8.12
N GLU A 84 6.05 -6.27 -7.55
CA GLU A 84 5.87 -7.71 -7.74
C GLU A 84 5.43 -8.02 -9.18
N GLU A 85 4.49 -7.24 -9.71
CA GLU A 85 4.07 -7.33 -11.11
C GLU A 85 5.23 -7.00 -12.07
N TYR A 86 5.99 -5.92 -11.79
CA TYR A 86 7.17 -5.58 -12.57
C TYR A 86 8.19 -6.72 -12.61
N ASN A 87 8.54 -7.28 -11.44
CA ASN A 87 9.49 -8.39 -11.35
C ASN A 87 8.98 -9.63 -12.08
N ARG A 88 7.67 -9.91 -11.99
CA ARG A 88 7.04 -11.02 -12.71
C ARG A 88 7.16 -10.83 -14.22
N GLN A 89 6.82 -9.65 -14.73
CA GLN A 89 6.92 -9.33 -16.15
C GLN A 89 8.37 -9.38 -16.64
N ALA A 90 9.31 -8.87 -15.86
CA ALA A 90 10.74 -8.93 -16.15
C ALA A 90 11.22 -10.39 -16.26
N ALA A 91 10.83 -11.27 -15.34
CA ALA A 91 11.18 -12.69 -15.39
C ALA A 91 10.57 -13.41 -16.61
N TYR A 92 9.35 -13.04 -17.02
CA TYR A 92 8.75 -13.57 -18.25
C TYR A 92 9.50 -13.10 -19.50
N ALA A 93 9.88 -11.82 -19.56
CA ALA A 93 10.66 -11.27 -20.66
C ALA A 93 12.04 -11.93 -20.75
N GLU A 94 12.73 -12.10 -19.61
CA GLU A 94 14.05 -12.75 -19.55
C GLU A 94 14.01 -14.19 -20.04
N LYS A 95 12.99 -14.98 -19.65
CA LYS A 95 12.81 -16.35 -20.13
C LYS A 95 12.59 -16.42 -21.64
N LYS A 96 11.80 -15.49 -22.18
CA LYS A 96 11.53 -15.42 -23.62
C LYS A 96 12.80 -15.06 -24.39
N ASP A 97 13.50 -14.04 -23.91
CA ASP A 97 14.79 -13.60 -24.46
C ASP A 97 15.83 -14.73 -24.45
N ASP A 98 15.93 -15.49 -23.36
CA ASP A 98 16.86 -16.62 -23.25
C ASP A 98 16.51 -17.74 -24.24
N ALA A 99 15.23 -18.07 -24.38
CA ALA A 99 14.77 -19.05 -25.36
C ALA A 99 15.09 -18.62 -26.81
N GLU A 100 14.86 -17.35 -27.16
CA GLU A 100 15.19 -16.81 -28.49
C GLU A 100 16.70 -16.82 -28.75
N ARG A 101 17.51 -16.45 -27.75
CA ARG A 101 18.98 -16.53 -27.83
C ARG A 101 19.45 -17.96 -28.01
N TYR A 102 18.88 -18.90 -27.26
CA TYR A 102 19.20 -20.31 -27.37
C TYR A 102 18.88 -20.85 -28.77
N GLU A 103 17.71 -20.51 -29.32
CA GLU A 103 17.34 -20.90 -30.68
C GLU A 103 18.30 -20.32 -31.73
N ALA A 104 18.67 -19.04 -31.60
CA ALA A 104 19.64 -18.42 -32.49
C ALA A 104 21.02 -19.08 -32.43
N VAL A 105 21.50 -19.41 -31.23
CA VAL A 105 22.75 -20.15 -31.02
C VAL A 105 22.65 -21.55 -31.63
N ALA A 106 21.56 -22.28 -31.41
CA ALA A 106 21.36 -23.60 -31.99
C ALA A 106 21.37 -23.56 -33.52
N ARG A 107 20.62 -22.63 -34.12
CA ARG A 107 20.57 -22.45 -35.59
C ARG A 107 21.94 -22.16 -36.18
N THR A 108 22.69 -21.24 -35.57
CA THR A 108 24.04 -20.90 -36.03
C THR A 108 25.01 -22.05 -35.86
N PHE A 109 24.94 -22.79 -34.74
CA PHE A 109 25.76 -23.96 -34.50
C PHE A 109 25.55 -25.04 -35.57
N TYR A 110 24.30 -25.38 -35.90
CA TYR A 110 24.00 -26.41 -36.91
C TYR A 110 24.32 -25.97 -38.33
N ALA A 111 24.30 -24.67 -38.63
CA ALA A 111 24.73 -24.14 -39.92
C ALA A 111 26.26 -24.19 -40.14
N LEU A 112 27.06 -24.43 -39.08
CA LEU A 112 28.52 -24.49 -39.20
C LEU A 112 29.03 -25.78 -39.85
N PRO A 113 30.17 -25.72 -40.56
CA PRO A 113 30.89 -26.91 -41.02
C PRO A 113 31.25 -27.85 -39.86
N GLU A 114 31.29 -29.15 -40.16
CA GLU A 114 31.52 -30.19 -39.15
C GLU A 114 32.84 -30.03 -38.39
N SER A 115 33.90 -29.54 -39.05
CA SER A 115 35.18 -29.24 -38.42
C SER A 115 35.07 -28.20 -37.30
N ARG A 116 34.28 -27.14 -37.50
CA ARG A 116 34.05 -26.09 -36.50
C ARG A 116 33.11 -26.56 -35.40
N ARG A 117 32.07 -27.35 -35.72
CA ARG A 117 31.18 -27.96 -34.71
C ARG A 117 31.95 -28.87 -33.76
N ARG A 118 32.82 -29.75 -34.29
CA ARG A 118 33.67 -30.65 -33.47
C ARG A 118 34.68 -29.90 -32.60
N ALA A 119 35.18 -28.76 -33.06
CA ALA A 119 36.09 -27.94 -32.26
C ALA A 119 35.37 -27.28 -31.07
N LEU A 120 34.16 -26.76 -31.29
CA LEU A 120 33.34 -26.14 -30.25
C LEU A 120 32.74 -27.14 -29.26
N SER A 121 32.47 -28.39 -29.68
CA SER A 121 31.91 -29.43 -28.81
C SER A 121 32.95 -30.18 -27.96
N ARG A 122 34.24 -29.84 -28.09
CA ARG A 122 35.36 -30.49 -27.38
C ARG A 122 35.95 -29.63 -26.26
N GLY A 123 35.47 -28.40 -26.09
CA GLY A 123 35.71 -27.57 -24.90
C GLY A 123 34.61 -27.77 -23.88
#